data_AF-A0A653S4C2-F1
#
_entry.id   AF-A0A653S4C2-F1
#
_cell.length_a   1.000
_cell.length_b   1.000
_cell.length_c   1.000
_cell.angle_alpha   90.00
_cell.angle_beta   90.00
_cell.angle_gamma   90.00
#
_symmetry.space_group_name_H-M   'P 1'
#
loop_
_entity.id
_entity.type
_entity.pdbx_description
1 polymer ?
#
loop_
_entity_poly.entity_id
_entity_poly.type
_entity_poly.pdbx_seq_one_letter_code
_entity_poly.pdbx_strand_id
1 'polypeptide(L)' 'MLIKEGLDRLATHGAQGCVVLGDPDYYGRFGFRSDHALRYGDVPPDYFQSLVLGGELATGEVTYHAGFEATT' A
#
# COMPACT_ATOMS: atom_id res chain seq x y z
N MET A 1 -15.21 -5.98 8.85
CA MET A 1 -13.82 -5.89 9.34
C MET A 1 -13.19 -4.63 8.75
N LEU A 2 -12.51 -3.79 9.54
CA LEU A 2 -12.16 -2.42 9.15
C LEU A 2 -11.35 -2.32 7.84
N ILE A 3 -10.33 -3.16 7.64
CA ILE A 3 -9.48 -3.08 6.43
C ILE A 3 -10.30 -3.38 5.17
N LYS A 4 -11.09 -4.46 5.16
CA LYS A 4 -11.94 -4.81 4.01
C LYS A 4 -12.91 -3.69 3.64
N GLU A 5 -13.64 -3.17 4.64
CA GLU A 5 -14.57 -2.05 4.44
C GLU A 5 -13.86 -0.79 3.89
N GLY A 6 -12.66 -0.49 4.39
CA GLY A 6 -11.86 0.63 3.88
C GLY A 6 -11.44 0.45 2.43
N LEU A 7 -10.98 -0.75 2.05
CA LEU A 7 -10.59 -1.08 0.68
C LEU A 7 -11.78 -1.02 -0.29
N ASP A 8 -12.94 -1.55 0.11
CA ASP A 8 -14.17 -1.51 -0.69
C ASP A 8 -14.61 -0.06 -0.95
N ARG A 9 -14.49 0.80 0.08
CA ARG A 9 -14.76 2.24 -0.08
C ARG A 9 -13.76 2.92 -1.01
N LEU A 10 -12.47 2.63 -0.89
CA LEU A 10 -11.44 3.19 -1.79
C LEU A 10 -11.73 2.81 -3.25
N ALA A 11 -12.03 1.54 -3.51
CA ALA A 11 -12.37 1.07 -4.84
C ALA A 11 -13.64 1.75 -5.39
N THR A 12 -14.68 1.90 -4.55
CA THR A 12 -15.92 2.60 -4.91
C THR A 12 -15.67 4.07 -5.29
N HIS A 13 -14.67 4.72 -4.70
CA HIS A 13 -14.28 6.10 -5.02
C HIS A 13 -13.28 6.20 -6.18
N GLY A 14 -12.98 5.08 -6.86
CA GLY A 14 -12.12 5.07 -8.04
C GLY A 14 -10.62 5.02 -7.74
N ALA A 15 -10.21 4.67 -6.52
CA ALA A 15 -8.80 4.42 -6.24
C ALA A 15 -8.29 3.23 -7.07
N GLN A 16 -7.11 3.37 -7.67
CA GLN A 16 -6.51 2.31 -8.51
C GLN A 16 -5.63 1.36 -7.68
N GLY A 17 -5.20 1.77 -6.48
CA GLY A 17 -4.43 0.91 -5.60
C GLY A 17 -4.30 1.47 -4.18
N CYS A 18 -3.70 0.68 -3.31
CA CYS A 18 -3.39 1.01 -1.94
C CYS A 18 -2.01 0.45 -1.57
N VAL A 19 -1.22 1.20 -0.80
CA VAL A 19 0.08 0.77 -0.29
C VAL A 19 0.10 0.80 1.23
N VAL A 20 0.88 -0.08 1.83
CA VAL A 20 1.01 -0.18 3.28
C VAL A 20 2.44 -0.56 3.69
N LEU A 21 2.86 -0.03 4.82
CA LEU A 21 4.03 -0.47 5.56
C LEU A 21 3.61 -1.34 6.74
N GLY A 22 4.07 -2.59 6.78
CA GLY A 22 3.79 -3.47 7.89
C GLY A 22 4.06 -4.94 7.62
N ASP A 23 3.66 -5.78 8.56
CA ASP A 23 3.92 -7.22 8.55
C ASP A 23 3.22 -7.93 7.36
N PRO A 24 3.96 -8.62 6.48
CA PRO A 24 3.37 -9.33 5.33
C PRO A 24 2.44 -10.47 5.74
N ASP A 25 2.66 -11.13 6.87
CA ASP A 25 1.76 -12.20 7.35
C ASP A 25 0.41 -11.62 7.80
N TYR A 26 0.41 -10.38 8.29
CA TYR A 26 -0.81 -9.69 8.68
C TYR A 26 -1.57 -9.14 7.47
N TYR A 27 -0.90 -8.39 6.60
CA TYR A 27 -1.54 -7.67 5.49
C TYR A 27 -1.79 -8.55 4.26
N GLY A 28 -1.00 -9.62 4.07
CA GLY A 28 -1.21 -10.61 3.01
C GLY A 28 -2.58 -11.29 3.09
N ARG A 29 -3.20 -11.38 4.27
CA ARG A 29 -4.59 -11.86 4.46
C ARG A 29 -5.65 -11.04 3.72
N PHE A 30 -5.30 -9.83 3.27
CA PHE A 30 -6.18 -8.93 2.50
C PHE A 30 -5.74 -8.78 1.05
N GLY A 31 -4.72 -9.53 0.60
CA GLY A 31 -4.26 -9.53 -0.78
C GLY A 31 -3.10 -8.58 -1.09
N PHE A 32 -2.58 -7.86 -0.09
CA PHE A 32 -1.37 -7.06 -0.24
C PHE A 32 -0.15 -7.94 -0.56
N ARG A 33 0.79 -7.43 -1.37
CA ARG A 33 2.00 -8.13 -1.80
C ARG A 33 3.19 -7.19 -1.87
N SER A 34 4.38 -7.70 -1.56
CA SER A 34 5.66 -7.05 -1.85
C SER A 34 6.19 -7.55 -3.19
N ASP A 35 5.80 -6.89 -4.28
CA ASP A 35 6.29 -7.22 -5.64
C ASP A 35 7.47 -6.35 -6.09
N HIS A 36 7.88 -5.42 -5.22
CA HIS A 36 8.99 -4.48 -5.42
C HIS A 36 8.85 -3.55 -6.62
N ALA A 37 7.69 -3.54 -7.29
CA ALA A 37 7.38 -2.62 -8.37
C ALA A 37 7.23 -1.19 -7.87
N LEU A 38 6.67 -1.05 -6.66
CA LEU A 38 6.65 0.19 -5.89
C LEU A 38 7.67 0.12 -4.75
N ARG A 39 8.37 1.23 -4.51
CA ARG A 39 9.40 1.35 -3.47
C ARG A 39 9.16 2.60 -2.64
N TYR A 40 9.55 2.58 -1.37
CA TYR A 40 9.46 3.74 -0.48
C TYR A 40 10.76 3.91 0.30
N GLY A 41 11.52 4.95 -0.05
CA GLY A 41 12.83 5.24 0.54
C GLY A 41 13.72 4.01 0.62
N ASP A 42 14.40 3.86 1.76
CA ASP A 42 15.30 2.75 2.06
C ASP A 42 14.62 1.63 2.87
N VAL A 43 13.28 1.59 2.91
CA VAL A 43 12.56 0.57 3.68
C VAL A 43 12.81 -0.81 3.07
N PRO A 44 13.04 -1.86 3.91
CA PRO A 44 13.17 -3.21 3.40
C PRO A 44 11.95 -3.60 2.54
N PRO A 45 12.16 -4.08 1.32
CA PRO A 45 11.07 -4.24 0.36
C PRO A 45 9.95 -5.20 0.79
N ASP A 46 10.24 -6.11 1.73
CA ASP A 46 9.29 -7.10 2.26
C ASP A 46 8.20 -6.50 3.16
N TYR A 47 8.44 -5.30 3.72
CA TYR A 47 7.47 -4.62 4.57
C TYR A 47 6.66 -3.57 3.80
N PHE A 48 7.11 -3.17 2.62
CA PHE A 48 6.37 -2.27 1.74
C PHE A 48 5.55 -3.08 0.74
N GLN A 49 4.23 -3.03 0.91
CA GLN A 49 3.30 -3.88 0.17
C GLN A 49 2.28 -3.03 -0.59
N SER A 50 1.81 -3.54 -1.73
CA SER A 50 0.79 -2.90 -2.56
C SER A 50 -0.40 -3.83 -2.79
N LEU A 51 -1.56 -3.23 -3.07
CA LEU A 51 -2.76 -3.90 -3.53
C LEU A 51 -3.34 -3.11 -4.69
N VAL A 52 -3.51 -3.77 -5.84
CA VAL A 52 -4.23 -3.21 -6.98
C VAL A 52 -5.73 -3.29 -6.71
N LEU A 53 -6.42 -2.15 -6.79
CA LEU A 53 -7.88 -2.04 -6.65
C LEU A 53 -8.57 -1.87 -8.00
N GLY A 54 -7.86 -1.34 -9.01
CA GLY A 54 -8.33 -1.18 -10.37
C GLY A 54 -7.20 -0.75 -11.31
N GLY A 55 -7.41 -0.91 -12.61
CA GLY A 55 -6.42 -0.50 -13.62
C GLY A 55 -5.16 -1.37 -13.65
N GLU A 56 -4.05 -0.77 -14.08
CA GLU A 56 -2.76 -1.44 -14.19
C GLU A 56 -1.91 -1.27 -12.92
N LEU A 57 -0.97 -2.18 -12.73
CA LEU A 57 0.00 -2.10 -11.65
C LEU A 57 0.88 -0.87 -11.82
N ALA A 58 0.92 -0.01 -10.80
CA ALA A 58 1.83 1.13 -10.76
C ALA A 58 3.27 0.69 -10.44
N THR A 59 4.25 1.43 -10.93
CA THR A 59 5.68 1.19 -10.68
C THR A 59 6.40 2.49 -10.35
N GLY A 60 7.41 2.44 -9.47
CA GLY A 60 8.25 3.59 -9.15
C GLY A 60 8.37 3.89 -7.66
N GLU A 61 8.75 5.12 -7.35
CA GLU A 61 8.89 5.59 -5.97
C GLU A 61 7.56 6.16 -5.47
N VAL A 62 7.18 5.73 -4.26
CA VAL A 62 6.01 6.25 -3.55
C VAL A 62 6.45 7.37 -2.62
N THR A 63 5.65 8.42 -2.53
CA THR A 63 5.85 9.47 -1.52
C THR A 63 4.59 9.56 -0.68
N TYR A 64 4.72 9.39 0.63
CA TYR A 64 3.62 9.69 1.55
C TYR A 64 3.47 11.20 1.72
N HIS A 65 2.29 11.63 2.12
CA HIS A 65 2.05 13.02 2.49
C HIS A 65 3.00 13.45 3.63
N ALA A 66 3.45 14.70 3.65
CA ALA A 66 4.38 15.24 4.66
C ALA A 66 3.92 15.04 6.13
N GLY A 67 2.63 14.82 6.35
CA GLY A 67 2.09 14.46 7.67
C GLY A 67 2.56 13.10 8.22
N PHE A 68 3.20 12.27 7.39
CA PHE A 68 3.88 11.04 7.81
C PHE A 68 5.34 11.27 8.24
N GLU A 69 5.88 12.47 8.05
CA GLU A 69 7.21 12.83 8.54
C GLU A 69 7.12 13.03 10.06
N ALA A 70 7.90 12.25 10.82
CA ALA A 70 8.04 12.48 12.25
C ALA A 70 8.96 13.70 12.46
N THR A 71 8.39 14.82 12.91
CA THR A 71 9.20 15.93 13.41
C THR A 71 9.88 15.45 14.68
N THR A 72 11.21 15.47 14.68
CA THR A 72 12.01 15.09 15.86
C THR A 72 12.08 16.25 16.85
#